data_AF-A0A673WC23-F1
#
_entry.id   AF-A0A673WC23-F1
#
_cell.length_a   1.000
_cell.length_b   1.000
_cell.length_c   1.000
_cell.angle_alpha   90.00
_cell.angle_beta   90.00
_cell.angle_gamma   90.00
#
_symmetry.space_group_name_H-M   'P 1'
#
loop_
_entity.id
_entity.type
_entity.pdbx_description
1 polymer ?
#
loop_
_entity_poly.entity_id
_entity_poly.type
_entity_poly.pdbx_seq_one_letter_code
_entity_poly.pdbx_strand_id
1 'polypeptide(L)'
;MSLAVPPDPTATMSLEAPTPSPDLASAPDLAPDPAPDLASELAPDLAPELTPDSAQAPELASDPAPTPAPPVPVMNPGCKIMTFRPTMEEFKDFAKYVAYMETQGAHRAGLAKVIPPKGWKPRQSYDTIEEMVIPAPIMQVVTGQSGLFTQYNIQKKSMTVGEYRQLANSRTYCTPRHKDFDDLERKYWKNLTFVSPIYGADVSGSIYDPEIGEWNIGHLNTLLDMVEQECGIVIEGVNTPYLYFGMWKTTFAWHTEDMDLYSINYLHFGQPKSWYAIPPEHGKRLERLAQGQ
;
A
#
# COMPACT_ATOMS: atom_id res chain seq x y z
N MET A 1 -7.80 26.41 28.48
CA MET A 1 -7.72 24.99 28.91
C MET A 1 -8.67 24.18 28.06
N SER A 2 -8.16 23.45 27.08
CA SER A 2 -8.92 22.43 26.35
C SER A 2 -8.06 21.18 26.41
N LEU A 3 -8.47 20.25 27.26
CA LEU A 3 -7.86 18.93 27.39
C LEU A 3 -8.41 18.10 26.23
N ALA A 4 -7.70 18.11 25.10
CA ALA A 4 -7.89 17.10 24.08
C ALA A 4 -7.09 15.87 24.52
N VAL A 5 -7.80 14.79 24.86
CA VAL A 5 -7.19 13.47 24.99
C VAL A 5 -6.53 13.15 23.64
N PRO A 6 -5.21 12.89 23.57
CA PRO A 6 -4.58 12.52 22.31
C PRO A 6 -5.20 11.20 21.81
N PRO A 7 -5.41 11.03 20.49
CA PRO A 7 -5.87 9.75 19.96
C PRO A 7 -4.86 8.65 20.30
N ASP A 8 -5.37 7.44 20.61
CA ASP A 8 -4.51 6.27 20.83
C ASP A 8 -3.64 6.01 19.58
N PRO A 9 -2.35 5.68 19.76
CA PRO A 9 -1.46 5.35 18.64
C PRO A 9 -2.07 4.20 17.81
N THR A 10 -2.02 4.34 16.49
CA THR A 10 -2.69 3.43 15.55
C THR A 10 -1.74 3.06 14.43
N ALA A 11 -1.65 1.76 14.10
CA ALA A 11 -1.11 1.28 12.84
C ALA A 11 -2.25 1.17 11.80
N THR A 12 -2.04 1.73 10.61
CA THR A 12 -2.96 1.62 9.48
C THR A 12 -2.23 0.84 8.39
N MET A 13 -2.89 -0.15 7.79
CA MET A 13 -2.32 -1.00 6.73
C MET A 13 -3.22 -0.97 5.50
N SER A 14 -2.64 -0.77 4.33
CA SER A 14 -3.34 -0.88 3.04
C SER A 14 -3.05 -2.26 2.43
N LEU A 15 -4.04 -2.91 1.80
CA LEU A 15 -3.94 -4.30 1.34
C LEU A 15 -4.48 -4.45 -0.10
N GLU A 16 -3.69 -5.00 -1.06
CA GLU A 16 -4.19 -5.39 -2.39
C GLU A 16 -3.65 -6.73 -2.95
N ALA A 17 -4.50 -7.43 -3.72
CA ALA A 17 -4.25 -8.76 -4.30
C ALA A 17 -3.78 -8.68 -5.77
N PRO A 18 -2.94 -9.61 -6.24
CA PRO A 18 -2.33 -9.53 -7.57
C PRO A 18 -3.35 -9.72 -8.69
N THR A 19 -3.31 -8.85 -9.69
CA THR A 19 -3.96 -9.08 -10.99
C THR A 19 -2.90 -9.36 -12.06
N PRO A 20 -3.19 -10.23 -13.05
CA PRO A 20 -2.23 -10.56 -14.09
C PRO A 20 -2.00 -9.34 -14.99
N SER A 21 -0.75 -8.87 -15.04
CA SER A 21 -0.30 -7.81 -15.93
C SER A 21 -0.44 -8.23 -17.40
N PRO A 22 -0.94 -7.35 -18.30
CA PRO A 22 -0.58 -7.42 -19.71
C PRO A 22 0.71 -6.62 -19.93
N ASP A 23 1.62 -7.24 -20.68
CA ASP A 23 2.98 -6.80 -20.97
C ASP A 23 3.14 -5.34 -21.42
N LEU A 24 4.26 -4.77 -20.99
CA LEU A 24 4.85 -3.53 -21.50
C LEU A 24 5.65 -3.86 -22.78
N ALA A 25 5.24 -3.36 -23.94
CA ALA A 25 6.16 -3.24 -25.09
C ALA A 25 5.70 -2.17 -26.08
N SER A 26 6.49 -1.10 -26.19
CA SER A 26 6.52 -0.20 -27.36
C SER A 26 7.99 0.07 -27.70
N ALA A 27 8.49 -0.52 -28.79
CA ALA A 27 9.66 -0.06 -29.50
C ALA A 27 9.44 -0.30 -31.01
N PRO A 28 9.92 0.61 -31.90
CA PRO A 28 9.49 0.64 -33.29
C PRO A 28 10.35 -0.21 -34.24
N ASP A 29 9.62 -0.83 -35.16
CA ASP A 29 9.86 -1.13 -36.58
C ASP A 29 11.29 -1.06 -37.16
N LEU A 30 11.79 -2.23 -37.59
CA LEU A 30 12.85 -2.41 -38.59
C LEU A 30 12.72 -3.83 -39.19
N ALA A 31 12.42 -3.92 -40.48
CA ALA A 31 12.55 -5.12 -41.33
C ALA A 31 13.25 -4.69 -42.64
N PRO A 32 13.68 -5.59 -43.56
CA PRO A 32 13.63 -7.07 -43.61
C PRO A 32 15.04 -7.69 -43.76
N ASP A 33 15.33 -9.00 -43.92
CA ASP A 33 14.94 -9.97 -44.97
C ASP A 33 15.77 -11.28 -44.77
N PRO A 34 15.72 -12.33 -45.63
CA PRO A 34 14.95 -13.57 -45.48
C PRO A 34 15.78 -14.84 -45.19
N ALA A 35 15.07 -15.92 -44.86
CA ALA A 35 15.59 -17.27 -44.61
C ALA A 35 16.04 -18.01 -45.90
N PRO A 36 16.90 -19.04 -45.79
CA PRO A 36 16.96 -20.10 -46.78
C PRO A 36 16.38 -21.42 -46.25
N ASP A 37 15.36 -21.83 -46.97
CA ASP A 37 14.95 -23.16 -47.41
C ASP A 37 16.03 -24.28 -47.30
N LEU A 38 15.63 -25.45 -46.77
CA LEU A 38 16.26 -26.72 -47.12
C LEU A 38 15.25 -27.87 -46.99
N ALA A 39 14.64 -28.20 -48.12
CA ALA A 39 13.99 -29.48 -48.38
C ALA A 39 14.99 -30.46 -49.02
N SER A 40 14.94 -31.74 -48.62
CA SER A 40 15.33 -32.92 -49.41
C SER A 40 14.85 -34.17 -48.65
N GLU A 41 13.80 -34.88 -49.09
CA GLU A 41 13.83 -35.99 -50.09
C GLU A 41 14.61 -37.23 -49.57
N LEU A 42 14.19 -38.51 -49.61
CA LEU A 42 13.22 -39.30 -50.38
C LEU A 42 12.99 -40.68 -49.68
N ALA A 43 11.91 -41.36 -50.08
CA ALA A 43 11.29 -42.63 -49.63
C ALA A 43 12.09 -43.93 -50.03
N PRO A 44 11.56 -45.19 -50.06
CA PRO A 44 10.21 -45.71 -49.74
C PRO A 44 10.10 -47.13 -49.10
N ASP A 45 8.83 -47.51 -48.86
CA ASP A 45 8.19 -48.83 -49.05
C ASP A 45 8.43 -50.01 -48.09
N LEU A 46 7.35 -50.43 -47.39
CA LEU A 46 6.64 -51.71 -47.56
C LEU A 46 5.77 -52.01 -46.32
N ALA A 47 4.46 -51.92 -46.51
CA ALA A 47 3.48 -52.46 -45.58
C ALA A 47 3.31 -53.99 -45.77
N PRO A 48 2.88 -54.70 -44.73
CA PRO A 48 1.79 -55.65 -44.95
C PRO A 48 0.63 -55.39 -43.98
N GLU A 49 -0.54 -55.43 -44.59
CA GLU A 49 -1.87 -55.32 -44.01
C GLU A 49 -2.17 -56.57 -43.15
N LEU A 50 -2.53 -56.38 -41.88
CA LEU A 50 -3.16 -57.41 -41.04
C LEU A 50 -4.32 -56.79 -40.26
N THR A 51 -5.49 -57.42 -40.43
CA THR A 51 -6.82 -57.08 -39.90
C THR A 51 -6.90 -57.10 -38.36
N PRO A 52 -7.90 -56.41 -37.76
CA PRO A 52 -7.94 -56.16 -36.33
C PRO A 52 -8.45 -57.38 -35.56
N ASP A 53 -7.68 -57.86 -34.58
CA ASP A 53 -8.16 -58.81 -33.59
C ASP A 53 -8.50 -58.07 -32.29
N SER A 54 -9.72 -58.31 -31.80
CA SER A 54 -10.30 -57.66 -30.65
C SER A 54 -9.68 -58.18 -29.36
N ALA A 55 -8.75 -57.42 -28.80
CA ALA A 55 -8.34 -57.55 -27.40
C ALA A 55 -8.93 -56.40 -26.58
N GLN A 56 -9.99 -56.71 -25.83
CA GLN A 56 -10.52 -55.82 -24.79
C GLN A 56 -9.44 -55.53 -23.74
N ALA A 57 -9.02 -54.28 -23.65
CA ALA A 57 -8.29 -53.77 -22.50
C ALA A 57 -9.24 -53.70 -21.29
N PRO A 58 -8.79 -54.01 -20.05
CA PRO A 58 -9.63 -53.88 -18.88
C PRO A 58 -9.91 -52.40 -18.60
N GLU A 59 -11.19 -52.02 -18.47
CA GLU A 59 -11.60 -50.70 -18.00
C GLU A 59 -10.98 -50.45 -16.61
N LEU A 60 -10.05 -49.49 -16.54
CA LEU A 60 -9.71 -48.86 -15.27
C LEU A 60 -10.96 -48.09 -14.81
N ALA A 61 -11.53 -48.49 -13.67
CA ALA A 61 -12.58 -47.74 -13.01
C ALA A 61 -12.11 -46.29 -12.82
N SER A 62 -12.82 -45.35 -13.44
CA SER A 62 -12.64 -43.92 -13.22
C SER A 62 -12.99 -43.60 -11.77
N ASP A 63 -12.04 -43.10 -10.99
CA ASP A 63 -12.32 -42.55 -9.67
C ASP A 63 -13.42 -41.47 -9.79
N PRO A 64 -14.38 -41.42 -8.84
CA PRO A 64 -15.42 -40.40 -8.87
C PRO A 64 -14.78 -39.01 -8.76
N ALA A 65 -15.16 -38.12 -9.69
CA ALA A 65 -14.76 -36.72 -9.67
C ALA A 65 -14.98 -36.11 -8.28
N PRO A 66 -14.02 -35.33 -7.75
CA PRO A 66 -14.19 -34.69 -6.45
C PRO A 66 -15.43 -33.78 -6.50
N THR A 67 -16.36 -34.04 -5.58
CA THR A 67 -17.56 -33.24 -5.37
C THR A 67 -17.17 -31.75 -5.24
N PRO A 68 -17.86 -30.80 -5.89
CA PRO A 68 -17.58 -29.38 -5.73
C PRO A 68 -17.63 -29.01 -4.25
N ALA A 69 -16.53 -28.49 -3.71
CA ALA A 69 -16.50 -27.99 -2.34
C ALA A 69 -17.61 -26.95 -2.16
N PRO A 70 -18.30 -26.93 -1.01
CA PRO A 70 -19.32 -25.92 -0.74
C PRO A 70 -18.72 -24.52 -0.92
N PRO A 71 -19.50 -23.54 -1.43
CA PRO A 71 -18.99 -22.19 -1.65
C PRO A 71 -18.46 -21.63 -0.33
N VAL A 72 -17.15 -21.34 -0.31
CA VAL A 72 -16.50 -20.74 0.85
C VAL A 72 -17.21 -19.42 1.14
N PRO A 73 -17.69 -19.19 2.38
CA PRO A 73 -18.36 -17.94 2.71
C PRO A 73 -17.43 -16.75 2.43
N VAL A 74 -17.86 -15.84 1.56
CA VAL A 74 -17.07 -14.65 1.23
C VAL A 74 -17.10 -13.71 2.43
N MET A 75 -15.95 -13.54 3.09
CA MET A 75 -15.82 -12.60 4.19
C MET A 75 -15.84 -11.14 3.70
N ASN A 76 -16.32 -10.22 4.54
CA ASN A 76 -16.45 -8.79 4.26
C ASN A 76 -17.12 -8.47 2.90
N PRO A 77 -18.36 -8.95 2.62
CA PRO A 77 -19.04 -8.75 1.34
C PRO A 77 -19.24 -7.29 0.93
N GLY A 78 -19.27 -6.38 1.92
CA GLY A 78 -19.45 -4.94 1.70
C GLY A 78 -18.15 -4.14 1.54
N CYS A 79 -16.99 -4.81 1.49
CA CYS A 79 -15.66 -4.19 1.32
C CYS A 79 -15.42 -3.02 2.29
N LYS A 80 -15.85 -3.18 3.55
CA LYS A 80 -15.73 -2.15 4.58
C LYS A 80 -14.35 -2.20 5.22
N ILE A 81 -13.78 -1.03 5.50
CA ILE A 81 -12.54 -0.90 6.27
C ILE A 81 -12.73 -1.54 7.64
N MET A 82 -11.94 -2.56 7.94
CA MET A 82 -12.01 -3.31 9.20
C MET A 82 -11.04 -2.73 10.23
N THR A 83 -11.40 -2.83 11.51
CA THR A 83 -10.51 -2.46 12.62
C THR A 83 -10.22 -3.68 13.49
N PHE A 84 -8.94 -4.00 13.66
CA PHE A 84 -8.43 -5.13 14.43
C PHE A 84 -7.77 -4.66 15.73
N ARG A 85 -7.82 -5.51 16.77
CA ARG A 85 -7.31 -5.22 18.12
C ARG A 85 -6.58 -6.46 18.66
N PRO A 86 -5.38 -6.78 18.16
CA PRO A 86 -4.64 -7.96 18.57
C PRO A 86 -4.34 -7.96 20.08
N THR A 87 -4.28 -9.14 20.66
CA THR A 87 -3.57 -9.39 21.91
C THR A 87 -2.05 -9.28 21.70
N MET A 88 -1.28 -9.15 22.77
CA MET A 88 0.19 -9.12 22.65
C MET A 88 0.74 -10.40 21.99
N GLU A 89 0.13 -11.55 22.24
CA GLU A 89 0.57 -12.81 21.62
C GLU A 89 0.33 -12.83 20.10
N GLU A 90 -0.84 -12.35 19.66
CA GLU A 90 -1.16 -12.21 18.24
C GLU A 90 -0.31 -11.13 17.56
N PHE A 91 0.10 -10.10 18.30
CA PHE A 91 0.88 -8.98 17.80
C PHE A 91 2.38 -9.29 17.62
N LYS A 92 2.90 -10.39 18.17
CA LYS A 92 4.32 -10.75 18.02
C LYS A 92 4.72 -11.08 16.57
N ASP A 93 3.82 -11.74 15.84
CA ASP A 93 4.10 -12.24 14.49
C ASP A 93 3.30 -11.42 13.47
N PHE A 94 3.97 -10.44 12.87
CA PHE A 94 3.40 -9.54 11.89
C PHE A 94 2.81 -10.28 10.68
N ALA A 95 3.60 -11.14 10.03
CA ALA A 95 3.20 -11.83 8.80
C ALA A 95 1.99 -12.75 9.05
N LYS A 96 2.00 -13.50 10.16
CA LYS A 96 0.88 -14.34 10.56
C LYS A 96 -0.39 -13.54 10.83
N TYR A 97 -0.26 -12.36 11.45
CA TYR A 97 -1.42 -11.52 11.74
C TYR A 97 -1.99 -10.86 10.47
N VAL A 98 -1.14 -10.47 9.52
CA VAL A 98 -1.59 -10.01 8.18
C VAL A 98 -2.39 -11.11 7.48
N ALA A 99 -1.86 -12.33 7.41
CA ALA A 99 -2.57 -13.47 6.83
C ALA A 99 -3.92 -13.72 7.53
N TYR A 100 -3.97 -13.62 8.87
CA TYR A 100 -5.23 -13.69 9.62
C TYR A 100 -6.22 -12.61 9.20
N MET A 101 -5.81 -11.33 9.11
CA MET A 101 -6.69 -10.25 8.66
C MET A 101 -7.26 -10.51 7.26
N GLU A 102 -6.47 -11.10 6.37
CA GLU A 102 -6.93 -11.49 5.04
C GLU A 102 -7.98 -12.59 5.07
N THR A 103 -7.85 -13.60 5.95
CA THR A 103 -8.90 -14.62 6.13
C THR A 103 -10.23 -14.03 6.59
N GLN A 104 -10.20 -12.86 7.25
CA GLN A 104 -11.39 -12.11 7.67
C GLN A 104 -11.93 -11.17 6.58
N GLY A 105 -11.28 -11.13 5.40
CA GLY A 105 -11.68 -10.28 4.27
C GLY A 105 -11.24 -8.82 4.37
N ALA A 106 -10.22 -8.50 5.18
CA ALA A 106 -9.75 -7.12 5.34
C ALA A 106 -9.23 -6.51 4.02
N HIS A 107 -8.52 -7.30 3.21
CA HIS A 107 -7.93 -6.87 1.94
C HIS A 107 -8.95 -6.34 0.94
N ARG A 108 -10.21 -6.79 1.03
CA ARG A 108 -11.27 -6.37 0.12
C ARG A 108 -11.61 -4.88 0.22
N ALA A 109 -11.28 -4.23 1.33
CA ALA A 109 -11.50 -2.80 1.50
C ALA A 109 -10.37 -1.93 0.93
N GLY A 110 -9.21 -2.51 0.61
CA GLY A 110 -7.99 -1.78 0.26
C GLY A 110 -7.26 -1.18 1.47
N LEU A 111 -7.91 -1.17 2.65
CA LEU A 111 -7.39 -0.56 3.88
C LEU A 111 -7.95 -1.26 5.12
N ALA A 112 -7.10 -1.46 6.12
CA ALA A 112 -7.41 -1.98 7.44
C ALA A 112 -6.73 -1.14 8.53
N LYS A 113 -7.36 -1.07 9.70
CA LYS A 113 -6.81 -0.40 10.89
C LYS A 113 -6.44 -1.44 11.94
N VAL A 114 -5.26 -1.34 12.52
CA VAL A 114 -4.81 -2.17 13.64
C VAL A 114 -4.50 -1.27 14.83
N ILE A 115 -5.21 -1.50 15.93
CA ILE A 115 -4.94 -0.80 17.19
C ILE A 115 -4.07 -1.73 18.03
N PRO A 116 -2.79 -1.39 18.26
CA PRO A 116 -1.85 -2.27 18.94
C PRO A 116 -2.30 -2.57 20.38
N PRO A 117 -1.79 -3.65 20.99
CA PRO A 117 -2.12 -4.02 22.36
C PRO A 117 -1.84 -2.86 23.34
N LYS A 118 -2.72 -2.69 24.32
CA LYS A 118 -2.57 -1.64 25.33
C LYS A 118 -1.23 -1.78 26.04
N GLY A 119 -0.45 -0.69 26.07
CA GLY A 119 0.85 -0.64 26.72
C GLY A 119 2.03 -0.90 25.78
N TRP A 120 1.80 -1.46 24.59
CA TRP A 120 2.83 -1.48 23.55
C TRP A 120 3.12 -0.05 23.09
N LYS A 121 4.41 0.27 22.96
CA LYS A 121 4.89 1.55 22.44
C LYS A 121 6.16 1.29 21.63
N PRO A 122 6.26 1.83 20.41
CA PRO A 122 7.47 1.66 19.60
C PRO A 122 8.59 2.61 20.02
N ARG A 123 8.32 3.56 20.92
CA ARG A 123 9.29 4.51 21.43
C ARG A 123 8.94 4.95 22.85
N GLN A 124 9.92 5.08 23.73
CA GLN A 124 9.73 5.56 25.10
C GLN A 124 9.44 7.06 25.18
N SER A 125 10.20 7.88 24.43
CA SER A 125 10.02 9.33 24.36
C SER A 125 10.28 9.91 22.97
N TYR A 126 9.54 10.96 22.63
CA TYR A 126 9.67 11.72 21.39
C TYR A 126 10.42 13.06 21.57
N ASP A 127 11.00 13.35 22.74
CA ASP A 127 11.59 14.67 23.02
C ASP A 127 12.79 15.00 22.12
N THR A 128 13.56 13.99 21.71
CA THR A 128 14.77 14.17 20.90
C THR A 128 14.50 14.40 19.41
N ILE A 129 13.25 14.27 18.95
CA ILE A 129 12.95 14.36 17.53
C ILE A 129 13.04 15.80 17.00
N GLU A 130 12.98 16.81 17.88
CA GLU A 130 12.96 18.22 17.47
C GLU A 130 14.21 18.64 16.69
N GLU A 131 15.34 17.99 16.97
CA GLU A 131 16.64 18.24 16.35
C GLU A 131 16.78 17.54 14.98
N MET A 132 15.90 16.60 14.66
CA MET A 132 15.93 15.90 13.38
C MET A 132 15.72 16.89 12.22
N VAL A 133 16.43 16.65 11.12
CA VAL A 133 16.36 17.48 9.92
C VAL A 133 15.35 16.90 8.95
N ILE A 134 14.47 17.76 8.44
CA ILE A 134 13.65 17.50 7.25
C ILE A 134 14.45 18.09 6.07
N PRO A 135 15.11 17.25 5.25
CA PRO A 135 16.05 17.73 4.23
C PRO A 135 15.37 18.48 3.09
N ALA A 136 14.21 18.00 2.63
CA ALA A 136 13.51 18.52 1.46
C ALA A 136 11.99 18.67 1.71
N PRO A 137 11.55 19.55 2.62
CA PRO A 137 10.13 19.79 2.83
C PRO A 137 9.47 20.33 1.55
N ILE A 138 8.25 19.88 1.24
CA ILE A 138 7.53 20.25 0.02
C ILE A 138 6.31 21.13 0.34
N MET A 139 6.17 22.27 -0.33
CA MET A 139 4.95 23.06 -0.30
C MET A 139 3.97 22.54 -1.34
N GLN A 140 2.76 22.22 -0.91
CA GLN A 140 1.73 21.60 -1.74
C GLN A 140 0.80 22.68 -2.32
N VAL A 141 1.03 23.02 -3.58
CA VAL A 141 0.19 23.96 -4.32
C VAL A 141 -0.92 23.19 -4.99
N VAL A 142 -2.17 23.46 -4.61
CA VAL A 142 -3.34 22.79 -5.14
C VAL A 142 -4.13 23.73 -6.04
N THR A 143 -4.47 23.25 -7.22
CA THR A 143 -5.32 23.93 -8.21
C THR A 143 -6.50 23.04 -8.58
N GLY A 144 -7.63 23.62 -8.98
CA GLY A 144 -8.84 22.88 -9.33
C GLY A 144 -10.07 23.38 -8.59
N GLN A 145 -11.20 22.72 -8.82
CA GLN A 145 -12.52 23.11 -8.31
C GLN A 145 -13.49 21.93 -8.32
N SER A 146 -14.61 22.07 -7.61
CA SER A 146 -15.73 21.10 -7.62
C SER A 146 -15.33 19.65 -7.29
N GLY A 147 -14.35 19.46 -6.39
CA GLY A 147 -13.90 18.15 -5.95
C GLY A 147 -12.79 17.52 -6.79
N LEU A 148 -12.40 18.14 -7.91
CA LEU A 148 -11.29 17.72 -8.75
C LEU A 148 -10.14 18.70 -8.62
N PHE A 149 -8.97 18.19 -8.22
CA PHE A 149 -7.80 19.01 -7.95
C PHE A 149 -6.51 18.34 -8.43
N THR A 150 -5.56 19.17 -8.85
CA THR A 150 -4.19 18.78 -9.16
C THR A 150 -3.25 19.45 -8.17
N GLN A 151 -2.34 18.67 -7.59
CA GLN A 151 -1.33 19.12 -6.65
C GLN A 151 0.04 19.20 -7.33
N TYR A 152 0.77 20.28 -7.08
CA TYR A 152 2.16 20.47 -7.46
C TYR A 152 3.02 20.69 -6.22
N ASN A 153 4.21 20.10 -6.21
CA ASN A 153 5.14 20.19 -5.09
C ASN A 153 6.22 21.22 -5.38
N ILE A 154 6.39 22.20 -4.49
CA ILE A 154 7.50 23.16 -4.53
C ILE A 154 8.42 22.88 -3.36
N GLN A 155 9.61 22.35 -3.64
CA GLN A 155 10.61 22.08 -2.61
C GLN A 155 11.01 23.37 -1.88
N LYS A 156 11.12 23.27 -0.56
CA LYS A 156 11.56 24.34 0.35
C LYS A 156 12.93 23.98 0.92
N LYS A 157 13.54 24.99 1.55
CA LYS A 157 14.82 24.79 2.25
C LYS A 157 14.63 23.82 3.42
N SER A 158 15.68 23.04 3.69
CA SER A 158 15.75 22.16 4.85
C SER A 158 15.40 22.91 6.13
N MET A 159 14.74 22.23 7.05
CA MET A 159 14.41 22.76 8.38
C MET A 159 14.41 21.63 9.41
N THR A 160 14.51 21.97 10.69
CA THR A 160 14.37 20.96 11.75
C THR A 160 12.91 20.63 12.01
N VAL A 161 12.64 19.49 12.65
CA VAL A 161 11.29 19.12 13.11
C VAL A 161 10.77 20.15 14.12
N GLY A 162 11.65 20.72 14.96
CA GLY A 162 11.30 21.80 15.89
C GLY A 162 10.80 23.06 15.16
N GLU A 163 11.51 23.49 14.12
CA GLU A 163 11.09 24.61 13.26
C GLU A 163 9.77 24.30 12.53
N TYR A 164 9.65 23.09 11.97
CA TYR A 164 8.45 22.63 11.30
C TYR A 164 7.23 22.64 12.24
N ARG A 165 7.39 22.19 13.49
CA ARG A 165 6.33 22.20 14.50
C ARG A 165 5.89 23.61 14.86
N GLN A 166 6.82 24.56 14.99
CA GLN A 166 6.48 25.97 15.22
C GLN A 166 5.69 26.54 14.04
N LEU A 167 6.09 26.22 12.81
CA LEU A 167 5.40 26.62 11.60
C LEU A 167 3.98 26.03 11.52
N ALA A 168 3.83 24.73 11.75
CA ALA A 168 2.56 24.01 11.74
C ALA A 168 1.57 24.56 12.78
N ASN A 169 2.06 25.05 13.92
CA ASN A 169 1.24 25.63 14.99
C ASN A 169 1.06 27.16 14.87
N SER A 170 1.67 27.80 13.87
CA SER A 170 1.49 29.22 13.63
C SER A 170 0.05 29.54 13.24
N ARG A 171 -0.38 30.79 13.42
CA ARG A 171 -1.73 31.26 13.07
C ARG A 171 -2.11 30.99 11.61
N THR A 172 -1.13 30.90 10.72
CA THR A 172 -1.32 30.67 9.27
C THR A 172 -1.66 29.23 8.94
N TYR A 173 -1.01 28.27 9.62
CA TYR A 173 -1.06 26.85 9.28
C TYR A 173 -1.76 25.98 10.33
N CYS A 174 -2.12 26.51 11.49
CA CYS A 174 -2.75 25.72 12.52
C CYS A 174 -4.12 25.19 12.09
N THR A 175 -4.49 24.03 12.65
CA THR A 175 -5.80 23.42 12.41
C THR A 175 -6.91 24.39 12.82
N PRO A 176 -7.90 24.67 11.95
CA PRO A 176 -8.98 25.59 12.26
C PRO A 176 -9.85 25.00 13.37
N ARG A 177 -10.54 25.86 14.12
CA ARG A 177 -11.57 25.42 15.07
C ARG A 177 -12.64 24.62 14.34
N HIS A 178 -13.00 23.46 14.87
CA HIS A 178 -14.00 22.56 14.30
C HIS A 178 -14.78 21.87 15.41
N LYS A 179 -15.99 21.42 15.10
CA LYS A 179 -16.88 20.73 16.06
C LYS A 179 -16.56 19.24 16.16
N ASP A 180 -16.41 18.62 15.00
CA ASP A 180 -16.26 17.18 14.82
C ASP A 180 -15.44 16.91 13.55
N PHE A 181 -15.23 15.63 13.26
CA PHE A 181 -14.51 15.18 12.07
C PHE A 181 -15.17 15.68 10.77
N ASP A 182 -16.49 15.54 10.65
CA ASP A 182 -17.21 15.91 9.42
C ASP A 182 -17.10 17.41 9.14
N ASP A 183 -17.12 18.25 10.18
CA ASP A 183 -16.89 19.69 10.06
C ASP A 183 -15.45 20.01 9.62
N LEU A 184 -14.47 19.24 10.09
CA LEU A 184 -13.08 19.39 9.68
C LEU A 184 -12.87 18.92 8.22
N GLU A 185 -13.46 17.80 7.83
CA GLU A 185 -13.45 17.26 6.47
C GLU A 185 -14.07 18.25 5.47
N ARG A 186 -15.25 18.81 5.79
CA ARG A 186 -15.88 19.85 4.97
C ARG A 186 -14.97 21.07 4.82
N LYS A 187 -14.27 21.49 5.88
CA LYS A 187 -13.31 22.60 5.83
C LYS A 187 -12.09 22.25 5.00
N TYR A 188 -11.61 21.02 5.04
CA TYR A 188 -10.50 20.56 4.21
C TYR A 188 -10.84 20.73 2.73
N TRP A 189 -11.93 20.10 2.26
CA TRP A 189 -12.33 20.16 0.85
C TRP A 189 -12.71 21.56 0.38
N LYS A 190 -13.35 22.37 1.24
CA LYS A 190 -13.71 23.76 0.92
C LYS A 190 -12.49 24.67 0.76
N ASN A 191 -11.42 24.44 1.53
CA ASN A 191 -10.30 25.37 1.62
C ASN A 191 -9.01 24.85 0.98
N LEU A 192 -9.04 23.72 0.28
CA LEU A 192 -7.85 23.00 -0.20
C LEU A 192 -6.90 23.90 -1.01
N THR A 193 -7.43 24.78 -1.86
CA THR A 193 -6.68 25.71 -2.71
C THR A 193 -6.17 26.98 -2.00
N PHE A 194 -6.62 27.27 -0.78
CA PHE A 194 -6.22 28.46 -0.03
C PHE A 194 -5.10 28.15 0.96
N VAL A 195 -3.99 28.89 0.91
CA VAL A 195 -2.81 28.66 1.76
C VAL A 195 -2.24 27.24 1.54
N SER A 196 -1.18 27.18 0.75
CA SER A 196 -0.46 25.94 0.46
C SER A 196 0.29 25.44 1.70
N PRO A 197 -0.06 24.26 2.26
CA PRO A 197 0.64 23.70 3.39
C PRO A 197 2.03 23.21 2.98
N ILE A 198 2.90 22.97 3.95
CA ILE A 198 4.21 22.35 3.75
C ILE A 198 4.16 20.96 4.36
N TYR A 199 4.72 19.96 3.68
CA TYR A 199 4.75 18.57 4.11
C TYR A 199 6.21 18.10 4.17
N GLY A 200 6.63 17.56 5.30
CA GLY A 200 7.93 16.89 5.44
C GLY A 200 7.77 15.42 5.07
N ALA A 201 7.69 15.12 3.78
CA ALA A 201 7.52 13.76 3.27
C ALA A 201 8.88 13.09 3.02
N ASP A 202 8.85 11.76 2.92
CA ASP A 202 9.94 10.93 2.37
C ASP A 202 11.28 11.14 3.10
N VAL A 203 11.24 11.35 4.42
CA VAL A 203 12.44 11.47 5.24
C VAL A 203 12.91 10.08 5.65
N SER A 204 13.99 9.58 5.03
CA SER A 204 14.53 8.24 5.32
C SER A 204 14.88 8.07 6.80
N GLY A 205 14.43 6.97 7.40
CA GLY A 205 14.79 6.58 8.76
C GLY A 205 13.62 6.00 9.56
N SER A 206 13.95 5.48 10.74
CA SER A 206 12.99 4.99 11.73
C SER A 206 13.23 5.70 13.06
N ILE A 207 12.14 5.95 13.79
CA ILE A 207 12.19 6.43 15.17
C ILE A 207 11.69 5.37 16.16
N TYR A 208 11.67 4.10 15.76
CA TYR A 208 11.48 3.00 16.69
C TYR A 208 12.69 2.88 17.62
N ASP A 209 12.48 2.52 18.88
CA ASP A 209 13.57 2.17 19.79
C ASP A 209 14.20 0.82 19.35
N PRO A 210 15.53 0.64 19.48
CA PRO A 210 16.22 -0.54 18.96
C PRO A 210 15.74 -1.88 19.56
N GLU A 211 15.16 -1.85 20.76
CA GLU A 211 14.68 -3.06 21.45
C GLU A 211 13.32 -3.55 20.96
N ILE A 212 12.64 -2.79 20.09
CA ILE A 212 11.30 -3.12 19.60
C ILE A 212 11.40 -4.14 18.47
N GLY A 213 10.97 -5.37 18.75
CA GLY A 213 10.90 -6.46 17.77
C GLY A 213 9.52 -6.60 17.11
N GLU A 214 8.44 -6.28 17.81
CA GLU A 214 7.09 -6.42 17.27
C GLU A 214 6.74 -5.26 16.34
N TRP A 215 6.32 -5.56 15.11
CA TRP A 215 5.81 -4.58 14.13
C TRP A 215 6.73 -3.36 13.95
N ASN A 216 8.03 -3.61 13.97
CA ASN A 216 9.03 -2.59 13.68
C ASN A 216 9.08 -2.35 12.17
N ILE A 217 8.66 -1.17 11.71
CA ILE A 217 8.60 -0.85 10.27
C ILE A 217 10.00 -0.88 9.63
N GLY A 218 11.06 -0.67 10.42
CA GLY A 218 12.43 -0.82 9.92
C GLY A 218 12.83 -2.28 9.70
N HIS A 219 12.16 -3.24 10.33
CA HIS A 219 12.47 -4.68 10.31
C HIS A 219 11.19 -5.50 10.49
N LEU A 220 10.36 -5.60 9.45
CA LEU A 220 9.09 -6.33 9.52
C LEU A 220 9.26 -7.86 9.41
N ASN A 221 10.47 -8.32 9.07
CA ASN A 221 10.85 -9.70 8.78
C ASN A 221 9.98 -10.34 7.69
N THR A 222 9.75 -9.61 6.60
CA THR A 222 9.02 -10.07 5.42
C THR A 222 9.95 -10.55 4.31
N LEU A 223 9.38 -11.12 3.24
CA LEU A 223 10.15 -11.47 2.03
C LEU A 223 10.91 -10.26 1.45
N LEU A 224 10.41 -9.03 1.61
CA LEU A 224 11.08 -7.82 1.13
C LEU A 224 12.38 -7.52 1.89
N ASP A 225 12.45 -7.89 3.18
CA ASP A 225 13.67 -7.75 3.96
C ASP A 225 14.74 -8.76 3.49
N MET A 226 14.30 -9.94 3.02
CA MET A 226 15.21 -10.94 2.44
C MET A 226 15.79 -10.48 1.09
N VAL A 227 15.09 -9.66 0.31
CA VAL A 227 15.65 -9.07 -0.93
C VAL A 227 16.85 -8.18 -0.61
N GLU A 228 16.80 -7.41 0.47
CA GLU A 228 17.96 -6.64 0.92
C GLU A 228 19.07 -7.58 1.43
N GLN A 229 18.72 -8.53 2.31
CA GLN A 229 19.70 -9.37 3.01
C GLN A 229 20.42 -10.37 2.08
N GLU A 230 19.71 -10.97 1.12
CA GLU A 230 20.23 -12.02 0.24
C GLU A 230 20.73 -11.47 -1.10
N CYS A 231 20.06 -10.44 -1.66
CA CYS A 231 20.40 -9.90 -2.98
C CYS A 231 21.17 -8.56 -2.89
N GLY A 232 21.23 -7.91 -1.72
CA GLY A 232 21.91 -6.63 -1.54
C GLY A 232 21.23 -5.44 -2.21
N ILE A 233 19.94 -5.55 -2.53
CA ILE A 233 19.18 -4.52 -3.25
C ILE A 233 18.40 -3.66 -2.24
N VAL A 234 18.75 -2.37 -2.16
CA VAL A 234 18.03 -1.37 -1.35
C VAL A 234 17.15 -0.53 -2.28
N ILE A 235 15.85 -0.47 -1.97
CA ILE A 235 14.86 0.33 -2.68
C ILE A 235 14.26 1.29 -1.65
N GLU A 236 14.68 2.56 -1.70
CA GLU A 236 14.25 3.56 -0.72
C GLU A 236 12.72 3.68 -0.68
N GLY A 237 12.14 3.60 0.51
CA GLY A 237 10.69 3.66 0.72
C GLY A 237 9.93 2.37 0.51
N VAL A 238 10.55 1.35 -0.10
CA VAL A 238 9.95 0.03 -0.33
C VAL A 238 10.44 -0.97 0.71
N ASN A 239 11.76 -1.06 0.92
CA ASN A 239 12.35 -1.86 1.99
C ASN A 239 13.08 -1.02 3.05
N THR A 240 13.00 0.31 2.98
CA THR A 240 13.47 1.20 4.05
C THR A 240 12.35 2.13 4.52
N PRO A 241 12.27 2.41 5.84
CA PRO A 241 11.20 3.21 6.40
C PRO A 241 11.33 4.70 6.03
N TYR A 242 10.19 5.33 5.76
CA TYR A 242 10.05 6.78 5.65
C TYR A 242 9.28 7.39 6.82
N LEU A 243 9.74 8.56 7.25
CA LEU A 243 9.06 9.43 8.20
C LEU A 243 8.32 10.55 7.47
N TYR A 244 7.11 10.83 7.97
CA TYR A 244 6.25 11.86 7.42
C TYR A 244 5.83 12.84 8.52
N PHE A 245 6.18 14.11 8.33
CA PHE A 245 5.82 15.21 9.22
C PHE A 245 4.68 16.01 8.58
N GLY A 246 3.47 15.85 9.11
CA GLY A 246 2.26 16.52 8.60
C GLY A 246 1.88 17.80 9.34
N MET A 247 1.23 18.71 8.63
CA MET A 247 0.47 19.83 9.21
C MET A 247 -0.95 19.86 8.62
N TRP A 248 -1.80 20.75 9.12
CA TRP A 248 -3.15 20.93 8.60
C TRP A 248 -3.13 21.09 7.07
N LYS A 249 -4.03 20.35 6.39
CA LYS A 249 -4.19 20.24 4.93
C LYS A 249 -3.09 19.54 4.14
N THR A 250 -2.01 19.07 4.76
CA THR A 250 -1.05 18.24 4.02
C THR A 250 -1.77 17.01 3.46
N THR A 251 -1.48 16.68 2.20
CA THR A 251 -2.29 15.75 1.39
C THR A 251 -1.39 14.72 0.69
N PHE A 252 -1.85 13.47 0.65
CA PHE A 252 -1.36 12.44 -0.27
C PHE A 252 -2.46 12.17 -1.29
N ALA A 253 -2.11 12.22 -2.58
CA ALA A 253 -3.08 12.08 -3.66
C ALA A 253 -3.53 10.61 -3.81
N TRP A 254 -4.54 10.37 -4.64
CA TRP A 254 -4.93 9.01 -5.03
C TRP A 254 -3.75 8.30 -5.71
N HIS A 255 -3.35 7.15 -5.16
CA HIS A 255 -2.30 6.28 -5.69
C HIS A 255 -2.51 4.85 -5.17
N THR A 256 -1.89 3.88 -5.85
CA THR A 256 -1.48 2.60 -5.27
C THR A 256 0.02 2.68 -4.96
N GLU A 257 0.52 1.77 -4.12
CA GLU A 257 1.95 1.70 -3.81
C GLU A 257 2.75 1.24 -5.04
N ASP A 258 4.07 1.46 -5.03
CA ASP A 258 4.94 0.97 -6.10
C ASP A 258 4.85 -0.56 -6.22
N MET A 259 4.74 -1.02 -7.47
CA MET A 259 4.51 -2.44 -7.80
C MET A 259 3.24 -3.04 -7.17
N ASP A 260 2.28 -2.20 -6.78
CA ASP A 260 1.05 -2.58 -6.09
C ASP A 260 1.32 -3.39 -4.80
N LEU A 261 2.42 -3.06 -4.11
CA LEU A 261 2.81 -3.69 -2.84
C LEU A 261 1.89 -3.26 -1.67
N TYR A 262 2.02 -3.99 -0.56
CA TYR A 262 1.43 -3.60 0.71
C TYR A 262 2.21 -2.42 1.32
N SER A 263 1.50 -1.52 2.01
CA SER A 263 2.11 -0.51 2.87
C SER A 263 1.61 -0.59 4.31
N ILE A 264 2.50 -0.23 5.24
CA ILE A 264 2.19 -0.05 6.66
C ILE A 264 2.51 1.38 7.07
N ASN A 265 1.57 2.02 7.76
CA ASN A 265 1.70 3.37 8.29
C ASN A 265 1.45 3.36 9.80
N TYR A 266 2.42 3.83 10.58
CA TYR A 266 2.23 4.03 12.02
C TYR A 266 2.22 5.51 12.38
N LEU A 267 1.13 5.97 13.01
CA LEU A 267 1.02 7.34 13.51
C LEU A 267 1.69 7.44 14.89
N HIS A 268 2.97 7.85 14.89
CA HIS A 268 3.78 7.96 16.10
C HIS A 268 3.21 8.88 17.18
N PHE A 269 2.85 10.12 16.80
CA PHE A 269 2.23 11.11 17.68
C PHE A 269 1.60 12.24 16.82
N GLY A 270 0.89 13.15 17.47
CA GLY A 270 0.34 14.35 16.85
C GLY A 270 -1.16 14.27 16.54
N GLN A 271 -1.58 14.98 15.51
CA GLN A 271 -2.99 15.05 15.10
C GLN A 271 -3.37 13.87 14.18
N PRO A 272 -4.66 13.52 14.09
CA PRO A 272 -5.12 12.41 13.24
C PRO A 272 -4.79 12.59 11.76
N LYS A 273 -4.66 11.45 11.06
CA LYS A 273 -4.62 11.35 9.59
C LYS A 273 -5.91 10.69 9.09
N SER A 274 -6.60 11.35 8.17
CA SER A 274 -7.81 10.81 7.52
C SER A 274 -7.43 10.06 6.25
N TRP A 275 -8.11 8.94 5.99
CA TRP A 275 -7.87 8.09 4.82
C TRP A 275 -9.16 7.90 4.03
N TYR A 276 -9.03 7.88 2.71
CA TYR A 276 -10.02 7.37 1.80
C TYR A 276 -9.43 6.13 1.12
N ALA A 277 -10.24 5.09 0.94
CA ALA A 277 -9.84 3.87 0.25
C ALA A 277 -10.94 3.46 -0.72
N ILE A 278 -10.53 2.93 -1.87
CA ILE A 278 -11.44 2.31 -2.83
C ILE A 278 -11.15 0.81 -2.79
N PRO A 279 -12.19 -0.04 -2.72
CA PRO A 279 -12.01 -1.48 -2.82
C PRO A 279 -11.19 -1.86 -4.06
N PRO A 280 -10.24 -2.79 -3.94
CA PRO A 280 -9.39 -3.27 -5.04
C PRO A 280 -10.16 -3.67 -6.29
N GLU A 281 -11.25 -4.41 -6.06
CA GLU A 281 -12.22 -4.83 -7.08
C GLU A 281 -12.89 -3.66 -7.84
N HIS A 282 -12.68 -2.42 -7.41
CA HIS A 282 -13.18 -1.20 -8.04
C HIS A 282 -12.07 -0.25 -8.54
N GLY A 283 -10.78 -0.58 -8.39
CA GLY A 283 -9.66 0.27 -8.81
C GLY A 283 -9.76 0.74 -10.27
N LYS A 284 -10.03 -0.19 -11.20
CA LYS A 284 -10.24 0.11 -12.63
C LYS A 284 -11.39 1.08 -12.94
N ARG A 285 -12.32 1.30 -12.00
CA ARG A 285 -13.38 2.30 -12.16
C ARG A 285 -12.87 3.70 -11.81
N LEU A 286 -12.03 3.81 -10.77
CA LEU A 286 -11.38 5.07 -10.43
C LEU A 286 -10.42 5.50 -11.54
N GLU A 287 -9.60 4.58 -12.06
CA GLU A 287 -8.68 4.86 -13.18
C GLU A 287 -9.42 5.45 -14.38
N ARG A 288 -10.53 4.84 -14.79
CA ARG A 288 -11.37 5.34 -15.89
C ARG A 288 -11.98 6.70 -15.60
N LEU A 289 -12.41 6.95 -14.35
CA LEU A 289 -12.94 8.26 -13.95
C LEU A 289 -11.85 9.35 -14.01
N ALA A 290 -10.63 9.01 -13.62
CA ALA A 290 -9.48 9.90 -13.66
C ALA A 290 -8.99 10.19 -15.10
N GLN A 291 -9.04 9.21 -15.99
CA GLN A 291 -8.70 9.35 -17.41
C GLN A 291 -9.72 10.17 -18.22
N GLY A 292 -10.98 10.21 -17.79
CA GLY A 292 -12.04 10.98 -18.46
C GLY A 292 -11.97 12.49 -18.23
N GLN A 293 -10.86 12.99 -17.68
CA GLN A 293 -10.59 14.40 -17.40
C GLN A 293 -9.63 15.01 -18.43
#